data_AF-A0AA43DCH6-F1
#
_entry.id   AF-A0AA43DCH6-F1
#
_cell.length_a   1.000
_cell.length_b   1.000
_cell.length_c   1.000
_cell.angle_alpha   90.00
_cell.angle_beta   90.00
_cell.angle_gamma   90.00
#
_symmetry.space_group_name_H-M   'P 1'
#
loop_
_entity.id
_entity.type
_entity.pdbx_description
1 polymer ?
#
loop_
_entity_poly.entity_id
_entity_poly.type
_entity_poly.pdbx_seq_one_letter_code
_entity_poly.pdbx_strand_id
1 'polypeptide(L)'
;MKAILKSLMMCCVLAPGLIYFAGCDDDPGPQFTGDTKTYELGSVSDPGISGSATFAERDDGQILITIQLTGTQPGASHPAHIHANSAAETGGIVLDLSDVDGASGKSESLVKALNDGTPLSFDNLLAFNGYINVHVSAAALGTLVAQGDIGQNELTGDTKQYALGPVSNPAISGTATFAKRVNGETLVTVSLAGTTAGNSHPSHIHANSAAQGGGIMIDLNDIDGATGKSKTNVSQLNDATPITYDQLLNYNGYLNVHLSSASLGTLVAQGDIGQNELTGDKEEYTLGPVSDPAISGSAIFEKRKNGTTLVTVELTGTNAGDSHPSHIHANSAAQGGGIVIDLTNINGTTGISRTSVTQLNSATAITYDELIDFDGYLNVHLSSAALGTLVAQGDIGQNKLTGENKVYVLNAVSDPAISGTATFAERKNGNTMITISLQGTTAGGDHPAHIHANNATTGGGIVLDLKNVSGATGKSVTSAKALNDATLITYDELLVYNGYINVHLSSATLGTLVAQGNIGSNAP
;
A
#
# COMPACT_ATOMS: atom_id res chain seq x y z
N MET A 1 -34.27 60.68 38.11
CA MET A 1 -33.12 59.78 37.87
C MET A 1 -32.38 59.60 39.19
N LYS A 2 -32.38 58.37 39.72
CA LYS A 2 -31.74 57.86 40.97
C LYS A 2 -31.97 58.65 42.27
N ALA A 3 -32.91 58.16 43.09
CA ALA A 3 -33.12 58.54 44.49
C ALA A 3 -32.42 57.49 45.41
N ILE A 4 -31.50 57.91 46.29
CA ILE A 4 -31.66 58.20 47.74
C ILE A 4 -31.58 56.96 48.65
N LEU A 5 -30.43 56.87 49.34
CA LEU A 5 -30.22 56.79 50.81
C LEU A 5 -31.17 55.92 51.67
N LYS A 6 -30.58 55.05 52.50
CA LYS A 6 -31.10 54.75 53.85
C LYS A 6 -29.98 54.44 54.84
N SER A 7 -29.98 55.23 55.91
CA SER A 7 -29.28 55.02 57.18
C SER A 7 -30.27 54.40 58.17
N LEU A 8 -29.81 53.60 59.13
CA LEU A 8 -29.89 53.88 60.58
C LEU A 8 -29.79 52.62 61.46
N MET A 9 -29.01 52.81 62.52
CA MET A 9 -28.62 51.97 63.65
C MET A 9 -29.78 51.67 64.62
N MET A 10 -29.82 50.47 65.22
CA MET A 10 -30.41 50.26 66.56
C MET A 10 -29.89 48.97 67.21
N CYS A 11 -29.48 49.11 68.46
CA CYS A 11 -28.84 48.14 69.34
C CYS A 11 -29.88 47.29 70.11
N CYS A 12 -29.58 46.03 70.43
CA CYS A 12 -30.18 45.31 71.56
C CYS A 12 -29.24 44.18 72.05
N VAL A 13 -28.99 44.18 73.36
CA VAL A 13 -28.16 43.24 74.13
C VAL A 13 -29.04 42.15 74.73
N LEU A 14 -28.62 40.88 74.68
CA LEU A 14 -29.02 39.80 75.62
C LEU A 14 -28.08 38.59 75.46
N ALA A 15 -27.53 38.10 76.58
CA ALA A 15 -26.79 36.83 76.75
C ALA A 15 -27.54 35.98 77.82
N PRO A 16 -27.18 34.71 78.12
CA PRO A 16 -26.51 33.64 77.35
C PRO A 16 -27.41 32.37 77.24
N GLY A 17 -27.10 31.45 76.33
CA GLY A 17 -27.85 30.19 76.19
C GLY A 17 -26.95 29.09 75.64
N LEU A 18 -26.21 28.44 76.54
CA LEU A 18 -25.51 27.20 76.29
C LEU A 18 -26.56 26.11 76.05
N ILE A 19 -26.85 25.78 74.79
CA ILE A 19 -27.63 24.60 74.43
C ILE A 19 -26.65 23.61 73.80
N TYR A 20 -26.31 22.58 74.58
CA TYR A 20 -25.80 21.32 74.05
C TYR A 20 -26.92 20.71 73.19
N PHE A 21 -26.76 20.73 71.87
CA PHE A 21 -27.36 19.71 71.03
C PHE A 21 -26.29 18.63 70.80
N ALA A 22 -26.46 17.53 71.53
CA ALA A 22 -25.87 16.26 71.16
C ALA A 22 -26.65 15.67 69.97
N GLY A 23 -25.92 15.12 69.00
CA GLY A 23 -26.39 14.01 68.16
C GLY A 23 -27.05 14.37 66.83
N CYS A 24 -26.23 14.61 65.81
CA CYS A 24 -26.49 14.12 64.45
C CYS A 24 -25.17 13.50 63.99
N ASP A 25 -25.02 12.21 64.25
CA ASP A 25 -23.97 11.36 63.65
C ASP A 25 -24.48 10.98 62.24
N ASP A 26 -24.61 11.97 61.36
CA ASP A 26 -24.78 11.73 59.93
C ASP A 26 -23.38 11.42 59.39
N ASP A 27 -22.90 10.21 59.64
CA ASP A 27 -21.74 9.68 58.91
C ASP A 27 -22.18 9.61 57.43
N PRO A 28 -21.65 10.48 56.55
CA PRO A 28 -21.99 10.43 55.14
C PRO A 28 -21.35 9.15 54.63
N GLY A 29 -22.11 8.06 54.58
CA GLY A 29 -21.61 6.73 54.20
C GLY A 29 -20.77 6.76 52.92
N PRO A 30 -20.04 5.69 52.58
CA PRO A 30 -18.82 5.80 51.79
C PRO A 30 -18.97 6.63 50.50
N GLN A 31 -18.01 7.52 50.26
CA GLN A 31 -18.04 8.53 49.19
C GLN A 31 -17.16 8.09 48.01
N PHE A 32 -17.34 8.73 46.85
CA PHE A 32 -16.42 8.54 45.72
C PHE A 32 -15.09 9.26 45.98
N THR A 33 -13.98 8.63 45.60
CA THR A 33 -12.65 9.26 45.68
C THR A 33 -12.48 10.36 44.63
N GLY A 34 -13.25 10.27 43.54
CA GLY A 34 -13.17 11.14 42.37
C GLY A 34 -12.51 10.44 41.17
N ASP A 35 -11.83 9.33 41.40
CA ASP A 35 -11.20 8.55 40.34
C ASP A 35 -12.24 7.75 39.56
N THR A 36 -12.25 7.95 38.25
CA THR A 36 -13.17 7.27 37.34
C THR A 36 -12.49 6.87 36.04
N LYS A 37 -12.99 5.82 35.40
CA LYS A 37 -12.58 5.38 34.07
C LYS A 37 -13.77 4.89 33.28
N THR A 38 -13.93 5.39 32.06
CA THR A 38 -15.02 4.99 31.16
C THR A 38 -14.45 4.22 29.97
N TYR A 39 -15.11 3.11 29.62
CA TYR A 39 -14.83 2.28 28.47
C TYR A 39 -16.03 2.25 27.53
N GLU A 40 -15.78 2.32 26.23
CA GLU A 40 -16.83 2.23 25.21
C GLU A 40 -17.29 0.78 25.01
N LEU A 41 -18.60 0.59 24.85
CA LEU A 41 -19.24 -0.68 24.52
C LEU A 41 -19.87 -0.57 23.13
N GLY A 42 -19.21 -1.19 22.15
CA GLY A 42 -19.65 -1.20 20.77
C GLY A 42 -20.82 -2.17 20.53
N SER A 43 -21.64 -1.88 19.53
CA SER A 43 -22.74 -2.76 19.11
C SER A 43 -22.24 -4.10 18.56
N VAL A 44 -23.02 -5.17 18.81
CA VAL A 44 -22.72 -6.53 18.30
C VAL A 44 -23.86 -7.05 17.42
N SER A 45 -24.92 -7.63 17.98
CA SER A 45 -26.02 -8.20 17.17
C SER A 45 -27.03 -7.15 16.68
N ASP A 46 -27.13 -6.03 17.39
CA ASP A 46 -28.04 -4.92 17.06
C ASP A 46 -27.23 -3.63 16.88
N PRO A 47 -27.11 -3.11 15.64
CA PRO A 47 -26.38 -1.87 15.37
C PRO A 47 -26.91 -0.64 16.13
N GLY A 48 -28.16 -0.69 16.60
CA GLY A 48 -28.79 0.38 17.38
C GLY A 48 -28.44 0.38 18.87
N ILE A 49 -27.85 -0.69 19.41
CA ILE A 49 -27.50 -0.80 20.83
C ILE A 49 -26.01 -0.62 21.05
N SER A 50 -25.63 0.48 21.72
CA SER A 50 -24.24 0.77 22.11
C SER A 50 -24.21 1.68 23.34
N GLY A 51 -23.06 1.85 23.98
CA GLY A 51 -22.96 2.68 25.16
C GLY A 51 -21.59 2.64 25.81
N SER A 52 -21.54 2.76 27.13
CA SER A 52 -20.30 2.76 27.89
C SER A 52 -20.43 2.06 29.25
N ALA A 53 -19.29 1.69 29.83
CA ALA A 53 -19.16 1.24 31.21
C ALA A 53 -18.22 2.20 31.95
N THR A 54 -18.68 2.79 33.06
CA THR A 54 -17.90 3.71 33.90
C THR A 54 -17.61 3.06 35.25
N PHE A 55 -16.33 3.00 35.60
CA PHE A 55 -15.85 2.50 36.88
C PHE A 55 -15.52 3.72 37.75
N ALA A 56 -16.03 3.76 38.98
CA ALA A 56 -15.80 4.85 39.92
C ALA A 56 -15.36 4.29 41.27
N GLU A 57 -14.20 4.73 41.76
CA GLU A 57 -13.65 4.29 43.04
C GLU A 57 -14.32 4.98 44.23
N ARG A 58 -14.49 4.23 45.32
CA ARG A 58 -15.02 4.71 46.59
C ARG A 58 -13.98 4.62 47.71
N ASP A 59 -14.11 5.47 48.71
CA ASP A 59 -13.21 5.57 49.86
C ASP A 59 -13.23 4.36 50.80
N ASP A 60 -14.23 3.48 50.67
CA ASP A 60 -14.30 2.16 51.32
C ASP A 60 -13.62 1.03 50.54
N GLY A 61 -12.96 1.37 49.43
CA GLY A 61 -12.28 0.42 48.54
C GLY A 61 -13.22 -0.38 47.63
N GLN A 62 -14.52 -0.08 47.62
CA GLN A 62 -15.45 -0.63 46.63
C GLN A 62 -15.40 0.18 45.34
N ILE A 63 -15.86 -0.44 44.25
CA ILE A 63 -15.91 0.18 42.92
C ILE A 63 -17.36 0.11 42.46
N LEU A 64 -17.91 1.27 42.06
CA LEU A 64 -19.19 1.31 41.36
C LEU A 64 -18.92 1.17 39.86
N ILE A 65 -19.50 0.13 39.27
CA ILE A 65 -19.52 -0.09 37.83
C ILE A 65 -20.90 0.28 37.32
N THR A 66 -20.96 1.30 36.48
CA THR A 66 -22.19 1.77 35.84
C THR A 66 -22.15 1.47 34.35
N ILE A 67 -23.05 0.64 33.84
CA ILE A 67 -23.25 0.48 32.39
C ILE A 67 -24.38 1.40 31.97
N GLN A 68 -24.17 2.14 30.89
CA GLN A 68 -25.20 2.96 30.25
C GLN A 68 -25.22 2.66 28.75
N LEU A 69 -26.26 1.95 28.32
CA LEU A 69 -26.58 1.68 26.92
C LEU A 69 -27.64 2.65 26.40
N THR A 70 -27.65 2.78 25.08
CA THR A 70 -28.69 3.46 24.29
C THR A 70 -29.33 2.44 23.35
N GLY A 71 -30.55 2.73 22.87
CA GLY A 71 -31.25 1.87 21.91
C GLY A 71 -31.93 0.61 22.50
N THR A 72 -31.81 0.38 23.80
CA THR A 72 -32.51 -0.70 24.51
C THR A 72 -34.03 -0.47 24.52
N GLN A 73 -34.81 -1.52 24.79
CA GLN A 73 -36.27 -1.47 24.77
C GLN A 73 -36.88 -1.72 26.16
N PRO A 74 -37.90 -0.95 26.60
CA PRO A 74 -38.59 -1.19 27.86
C PRO A 74 -39.10 -2.63 27.99
N GLY A 75 -38.90 -3.22 29.16
CA GLY A 75 -39.27 -4.62 29.45
C GLY A 75 -38.20 -5.65 29.09
N ALA A 76 -37.10 -5.26 28.43
CA ALA A 76 -35.91 -6.09 28.30
C ALA A 76 -35.06 -6.05 29.58
N SER A 77 -34.34 -7.14 29.85
CA SER A 77 -33.32 -7.26 30.90
C SER A 77 -32.09 -7.90 30.25
N HIS A 78 -30.96 -7.21 30.30
CA HIS A 78 -29.75 -7.62 29.60
C HIS A 78 -28.66 -8.00 30.61
N PRO A 79 -28.41 -9.30 30.86
CA PRO A 79 -27.31 -9.72 31.71
C PRO A 79 -25.98 -9.16 31.23
N ALA A 80 -25.11 -8.79 32.17
CA ALA A 80 -23.79 -8.24 31.86
C ALA A 80 -22.72 -8.87 32.75
N HIS A 81 -21.54 -9.09 32.18
CA HIS A 81 -20.43 -9.75 32.87
C HIS A 81 -19.10 -9.15 32.44
N ILE A 82 -18.11 -9.16 33.35
CA ILE A 82 -16.70 -9.03 32.98
C ILE A 82 -16.13 -10.43 32.77
N HIS A 83 -15.43 -10.59 31.65
CA HIS A 83 -14.70 -11.79 31.27
C HIS A 83 -13.18 -11.56 31.34
N ALA A 84 -12.41 -12.65 31.46
CA ALA A 84 -10.96 -12.62 31.33
C ALA A 84 -10.51 -12.57 29.85
N ASN A 85 -9.26 -12.17 29.60
CA ASN A 85 -8.62 -11.96 28.29
C ASN A 85 -9.18 -10.77 27.51
N SER A 86 -8.78 -10.57 26.25
CA SER A 86 -9.46 -9.64 25.36
C SER A 86 -10.73 -10.25 24.76
N ALA A 87 -11.65 -9.41 24.31
CA ALA A 87 -12.87 -9.84 23.63
C ALA A 87 -12.59 -10.69 22.38
N ALA A 88 -11.46 -10.46 21.71
CA ALA A 88 -11.05 -11.22 20.52
C ALA A 88 -10.53 -12.63 20.85
N GLU A 89 -9.98 -12.83 22.06
CA GLU A 89 -9.50 -14.13 22.53
C GLU A 89 -10.59 -14.92 23.27
N THR A 90 -11.62 -14.22 23.74
CA THR A 90 -12.67 -14.73 24.63
C THR A 90 -12.13 -15.22 25.98
N GLY A 91 -13.03 -15.44 26.94
CA GLY A 91 -12.65 -15.99 28.23
C GLY A 91 -13.83 -16.29 29.14
N GLY A 92 -13.53 -16.90 30.28
CA GLY A 92 -14.53 -17.19 31.32
C GLY A 92 -15.03 -15.91 32.01
N ILE A 93 -16.25 -15.98 32.54
CA ILE A 93 -16.80 -14.92 33.40
C ILE A 93 -16.02 -14.88 34.70
N VAL A 94 -15.55 -13.69 35.08
CA VAL A 94 -14.81 -13.44 36.33
C VAL A 94 -15.56 -12.55 37.31
N LEU A 95 -16.53 -11.77 36.81
CA LEU A 95 -17.38 -10.91 37.64
C LEU A 95 -18.77 -10.79 37.02
N ASP A 96 -19.79 -11.13 37.81
CA ASP A 96 -21.18 -10.89 37.44
C ASP A 96 -21.58 -9.44 37.75
N LEU A 97 -22.28 -8.81 36.82
CA LEU A 97 -22.83 -7.47 37.00
C LEU A 97 -24.36 -7.56 37.06
N SER A 98 -24.97 -6.53 37.64
CA SER A 98 -26.42 -6.36 37.56
C SER A 98 -26.87 -6.20 36.11
N ASP A 99 -27.99 -6.82 35.77
CA ASP A 99 -28.63 -6.71 34.47
C ASP A 99 -28.86 -5.23 34.09
N VAL A 100 -28.63 -4.90 32.82
CA VAL A 100 -29.00 -3.61 32.24
C VAL A 100 -30.50 -3.58 32.00
N ASP A 101 -31.17 -2.66 32.70
CA ASP A 101 -32.61 -2.43 32.56
C ASP A 101 -32.90 -1.84 31.17
N GLY A 102 -33.75 -2.49 30.38
CA GLY A 102 -34.00 -2.10 29.01
C GLY A 102 -34.75 -0.78 28.83
N ALA A 103 -35.47 -0.29 29.86
CA ALA A 103 -36.21 0.97 29.79
C ALA A 103 -35.28 2.18 30.00
N SER A 104 -34.31 2.05 30.90
CA SER A 104 -33.33 3.10 31.23
C SER A 104 -31.99 2.94 30.52
N GLY A 105 -31.70 1.74 30.01
CA GLY A 105 -30.39 1.35 29.49
C GLY A 105 -29.31 1.29 30.56
N LYS A 106 -29.67 1.30 31.85
CA LYS A 106 -28.71 1.48 32.96
C LYS A 106 -28.56 0.21 33.80
N SER A 107 -27.34 -0.08 34.25
CA SER A 107 -27.07 -0.95 35.40
C SER A 107 -26.03 -0.34 36.33
N GLU A 108 -26.08 -0.71 37.61
CA GLU A 108 -25.11 -0.31 38.65
C GLU A 108 -24.73 -1.53 39.47
N SER A 109 -23.43 -1.79 39.61
CA SER A 109 -22.88 -2.90 40.40
C SER A 109 -21.81 -2.40 41.34
N LEU A 110 -21.94 -2.69 42.63
CA LEU A 110 -20.96 -2.32 43.64
C LEU A 110 -20.11 -3.54 43.99
N VAL A 111 -18.80 -3.48 43.71
CA VAL A 111 -17.92 -4.65 43.78
C VAL A 111 -16.64 -4.35 44.57
N LYS A 112 -16.05 -5.40 45.16
CA LYS A 112 -14.76 -5.34 45.88
C LYS A 112 -13.89 -6.57 45.67
N ALA A 113 -14.40 -7.55 44.94
CA ALA A 113 -13.75 -8.82 44.65
C ALA A 113 -14.36 -9.43 43.39
N LEU A 114 -13.60 -10.30 42.72
CA LEU A 114 -14.10 -11.19 41.67
C LEU A 114 -15.01 -12.27 42.26
N ASN A 115 -15.69 -13.02 41.39
CA ASN A 115 -16.61 -14.09 41.78
C ASN A 115 -15.96 -15.20 42.62
N ASP A 116 -14.64 -15.40 42.50
CA ASP A 116 -13.87 -16.38 43.27
C ASP A 116 -13.37 -15.84 44.63
N GLY A 117 -13.68 -14.59 44.96
CA GLY A 117 -13.25 -13.91 46.18
C GLY A 117 -11.90 -13.19 46.08
N THR A 118 -11.24 -13.21 44.92
CA THR A 118 -10.01 -12.43 44.67
C THR A 118 -10.30 -10.94 44.87
N PRO A 119 -9.60 -10.23 45.78
CA PRO A 119 -9.82 -8.80 46.00
C PRO A 119 -9.61 -7.98 44.74
N LEU A 120 -10.43 -6.94 44.54
CA LEU A 120 -10.41 -6.09 43.36
C LEU A 120 -10.32 -4.63 43.80
N SER A 121 -9.22 -3.96 43.44
CA SER A 121 -9.05 -2.50 43.58
C SER A 121 -9.27 -1.77 42.24
N PHE A 122 -9.42 -0.45 42.30
CA PHE A 122 -9.55 0.38 41.10
C PHE A 122 -8.34 0.22 40.18
N ASP A 123 -7.12 0.28 40.73
CA ASP A 123 -5.87 0.04 39.99
C ASP A 123 -5.83 -1.37 39.37
N ASN A 124 -6.36 -2.39 40.05
CA ASN A 124 -6.44 -3.73 39.46
C ASN A 124 -7.35 -3.76 38.23
N LEU A 125 -8.47 -3.01 38.23
CA LEU A 125 -9.35 -2.92 37.06
C LEU A 125 -8.73 -2.17 35.89
N LEU A 126 -7.94 -1.12 36.16
CA LEU A 126 -7.22 -0.38 35.10
C LEU A 126 -6.14 -1.23 34.42
N ALA A 127 -5.53 -2.17 35.14
CA ALA A 127 -4.55 -3.11 34.59
C ALA A 127 -5.17 -4.46 34.18
N PHE A 128 -6.49 -4.63 34.30
CA PHE A 128 -7.13 -5.93 34.16
C PHE A 128 -7.08 -6.41 32.71
N ASN A 129 -6.73 -7.69 32.53
CA ASN A 129 -6.89 -8.37 31.25
C ASN A 129 -8.32 -8.87 31.11
N GLY A 130 -9.22 -8.00 30.67
CA GLY A 130 -10.63 -8.35 30.54
C GLY A 130 -11.40 -7.58 29.47
N TYR A 131 -12.66 -7.96 29.34
CA TYR A 131 -13.66 -7.30 28.51
C TYR A 131 -15.06 -7.45 29.13
N ILE A 132 -15.97 -6.56 28.76
CA ILE A 132 -17.39 -6.58 29.16
C ILE A 132 -18.23 -7.13 28.02
N ASN A 133 -19.14 -8.02 28.37
CA ASN A 133 -20.23 -8.47 27.51
C ASN A 133 -21.57 -8.02 28.08
N VAL A 134 -22.49 -7.60 27.20
CA VAL A 134 -23.90 -7.41 27.52
C VAL A 134 -24.75 -8.28 26.59
N HIS A 135 -25.57 -9.15 27.17
CA HIS A 135 -26.33 -10.18 26.47
C HIS A 135 -27.73 -9.70 26.07
N VAL A 136 -28.34 -10.33 25.07
CA VAL A 136 -29.73 -10.03 24.66
C VAL A 136 -30.71 -10.30 25.79
N SER A 137 -30.61 -11.44 26.48
CA SER A 137 -31.44 -11.79 27.63
C SER A 137 -30.88 -13.00 28.37
N ALA A 138 -31.38 -13.28 29.58
CA ALA A 138 -31.05 -14.50 30.33
C ALA A 138 -31.40 -15.81 29.58
N ALA A 139 -32.39 -15.79 28.68
CA ALA A 139 -32.73 -16.94 27.84
C ALA A 139 -31.85 -17.08 26.59
N ALA A 140 -31.09 -16.04 26.23
CA ALA A 140 -30.29 -15.95 25.01
C ALA A 140 -28.87 -15.42 25.30
N LEU A 141 -28.18 -16.03 26.27
CA LEU A 141 -26.81 -15.65 26.66
C LEU A 141 -25.77 -15.84 25.53
N GLY A 142 -26.07 -16.62 24.49
CA GLY A 142 -25.18 -16.74 23.33
C GLY A 142 -25.16 -15.50 22.42
N THR A 143 -26.13 -14.59 22.55
CA THR A 143 -26.26 -13.41 21.69
C THR A 143 -25.94 -12.14 22.46
N LEU A 144 -25.00 -11.36 21.95
CA LEU A 144 -24.53 -10.11 22.57
C LEU A 144 -25.16 -8.89 21.92
N VAL A 145 -25.59 -7.92 22.72
CA VAL A 145 -26.03 -6.60 22.22
C VAL A 145 -24.89 -5.59 22.20
N ALA A 146 -24.00 -5.62 23.21
CA ALA A 146 -22.85 -4.74 23.29
C ALA A 146 -21.63 -5.45 23.89
N GLN A 147 -20.43 -5.02 23.51
CA GLN A 147 -19.16 -5.57 23.98
C GLN A 147 -18.07 -4.50 23.97
N GLY A 148 -17.14 -4.53 24.92
CA GLY A 148 -15.98 -3.66 24.94
C GLY A 148 -14.82 -4.19 25.76
N ASP A 149 -13.61 -4.02 25.25
CA ASP A 149 -12.37 -4.33 25.99
C ASP A 149 -12.16 -3.31 27.13
N ILE A 150 -11.63 -3.77 28.26
CA ILE A 150 -11.35 -2.93 29.44
C ILE A 150 -9.90 -3.09 29.91
N GLY A 151 -9.49 -2.23 30.84
CA GLY A 151 -8.18 -2.29 31.46
C GLY A 151 -7.05 -2.24 30.43
N GLN A 152 -6.13 -3.21 30.50
CA GLN A 152 -4.96 -3.24 29.63
C GLN A 152 -5.30 -3.53 28.15
N ASN A 153 -6.52 -4.02 27.87
CA ASN A 153 -6.99 -4.32 26.52
C ASN A 153 -7.58 -3.09 25.82
N GLU A 154 -7.80 -1.98 26.53
CA GLU A 154 -8.32 -0.74 25.93
C GLU A 154 -7.52 -0.34 24.69
N LEU A 155 -8.20 0.14 23.65
CA LEU A 155 -7.55 0.71 22.47
C LEU A 155 -7.06 2.13 22.78
N THR A 156 -5.81 2.41 22.42
CA THR A 156 -5.20 3.74 22.57
C THR A 156 -5.76 4.78 21.58
N GLY A 157 -6.43 4.33 20.52
CA GLY A 157 -6.84 5.14 19.38
C GLY A 157 -5.85 5.11 18.21
N ASP A 158 -4.60 4.68 18.43
CA ASP A 158 -3.62 4.51 17.36
C ASP A 158 -4.01 3.33 16.47
N THR A 159 -4.13 3.61 15.17
CA THR A 159 -4.51 2.60 14.17
C THR A 159 -3.67 2.73 12.90
N LYS A 160 -3.48 1.60 12.22
CA LYS A 160 -2.89 1.53 10.89
C LYS A 160 -3.70 0.60 10.01
N GLN A 161 -4.04 1.06 8.80
CA GLN A 161 -4.78 0.27 7.83
C GLN A 161 -3.88 -0.11 6.64
N TYR A 162 -4.03 -1.35 6.17
CA TYR A 162 -3.39 -1.90 4.98
C TYR A 162 -4.46 -2.39 4.02
N ALA A 163 -4.29 -2.08 2.72
CA ALA A 163 -5.21 -2.54 1.68
C ALA A 163 -4.95 -4.02 1.35
N LEU A 164 -6.02 -4.77 1.13
CA LEU A 164 -6.00 -6.15 0.64
C LEU A 164 -6.65 -6.17 -0.74
N GLY A 165 -5.82 -6.32 -1.77
CA GLY A 165 -6.26 -6.39 -3.16
C GLY A 165 -6.82 -7.77 -3.52
N PRO A 166 -7.66 -7.85 -4.57
CA PRO A 166 -8.19 -9.12 -5.05
C PRO A 166 -7.10 -10.00 -5.66
N VAL A 167 -7.24 -11.33 -5.52
CA VAL A 167 -6.34 -12.32 -6.16
C VAL A 167 -7.12 -13.21 -7.13
N SER A 168 -7.74 -14.31 -6.66
CA SER A 168 -8.48 -15.22 -7.55
C SER A 168 -9.90 -14.74 -7.88
N ASN A 169 -10.43 -13.78 -7.13
CA ASN A 169 -11.78 -13.26 -7.32
C ASN A 169 -11.74 -11.72 -7.30
N PRO A 170 -12.02 -11.03 -8.42
CA PRO A 170 -11.98 -9.57 -8.49
C PRO A 170 -13.03 -8.87 -7.61
N ALA A 171 -14.06 -9.59 -7.15
CA ALA A 171 -15.06 -9.04 -6.24
C ALA A 171 -14.63 -9.04 -4.77
N ILE A 172 -13.59 -9.80 -4.38
CA ILE A 172 -13.15 -9.91 -2.99
C ILE A 172 -11.95 -8.99 -2.77
N SER A 173 -12.13 -7.95 -1.97
CA SER A 173 -11.07 -7.02 -1.57
C SER A 173 -11.44 -6.38 -0.24
N GLY A 174 -10.50 -5.72 0.41
CA GLY A 174 -10.79 -5.08 1.69
C GLY A 174 -9.56 -4.51 2.38
N THR A 175 -9.55 -4.57 3.70
CA THR A 175 -8.48 -3.99 4.51
C THR A 175 -8.17 -4.82 5.74
N ALA A 176 -6.93 -4.72 6.20
CA ALA A 176 -6.51 -5.14 7.53
C ALA A 176 -6.18 -3.90 8.37
N THR A 177 -6.83 -3.76 9.52
CA THR A 177 -6.63 -2.65 10.45
C THR A 177 -5.95 -3.17 11.71
N PHE A 178 -4.80 -2.60 12.04
CA PHE A 178 -4.06 -2.86 13.26
C PHE A 178 -4.36 -1.73 14.25
N ALA A 179 -4.90 -2.05 15.42
CA ALA A 179 -5.18 -1.09 16.48
C ALA A 179 -4.34 -1.42 17.72
N LYS A 180 -3.68 -0.39 18.28
CA LYS A 180 -2.79 -0.55 19.43
C LYS A 180 -3.58 -0.61 20.74
N ARG A 181 -3.37 -1.66 21.52
CA ARG A 181 -3.88 -1.79 22.88
C ARG A 181 -2.96 -1.10 23.89
N VAL A 182 -3.49 -0.75 25.07
CA VAL A 182 -2.72 -0.11 26.15
C VAL A 182 -1.55 -0.98 26.60
N ASN A 183 -1.69 -2.31 26.62
CA ASN A 183 -0.59 -3.24 26.91
C ASN A 183 0.48 -3.36 25.79
N GLY A 184 0.32 -2.64 24.67
CA GLY A 184 1.24 -2.66 23.53
C GLY A 184 1.01 -3.79 22.52
N GLU A 185 0.02 -4.66 22.75
CA GLU A 185 -0.41 -5.69 21.79
C GLU A 185 -1.24 -5.07 20.65
N THR A 186 -1.50 -5.87 19.61
CA THR A 186 -2.25 -5.43 18.44
C THR A 186 -3.57 -6.17 18.30
N LEU A 187 -4.68 -5.43 18.20
CA LEU A 187 -5.92 -5.95 17.65
C LEU A 187 -5.88 -5.85 16.12
N VAL A 188 -5.80 -6.99 15.44
CA VAL A 188 -5.88 -7.09 13.98
C VAL A 188 -7.33 -7.35 13.59
N THR A 189 -7.94 -6.43 12.85
CA THR A 189 -9.26 -6.60 12.25
C THR A 189 -9.13 -6.72 10.74
N VAL A 190 -9.56 -7.83 10.16
CA VAL A 190 -9.68 -7.97 8.70
C VAL A 190 -11.14 -7.70 8.32
N SER A 191 -11.35 -6.89 7.29
CA SER A 191 -12.68 -6.59 6.75
C SER A 191 -12.64 -6.68 5.23
N LEU A 192 -13.35 -7.64 4.66
CA LEU A 192 -13.49 -7.90 3.24
C LEU A 192 -14.90 -7.59 2.74
N ALA A 193 -14.98 -7.08 1.53
CA ALA A 193 -16.20 -7.00 0.75
C ALA A 193 -16.27 -8.19 -0.23
N GLY A 194 -17.47 -8.52 -0.70
CA GLY A 194 -17.69 -9.55 -1.72
C GLY A 194 -17.54 -10.99 -1.25
N THR A 195 -17.48 -11.23 0.08
CA THR A 195 -17.53 -12.58 0.66
C THR A 195 -18.94 -13.17 0.58
N THR A 196 -19.04 -14.49 0.72
CA THR A 196 -20.31 -15.23 0.66
C THR A 196 -20.64 -15.83 2.01
N ALA A 197 -21.88 -15.64 2.47
CA ALA A 197 -22.37 -16.23 3.72
C ALA A 197 -22.23 -17.75 3.74
N GLY A 198 -21.79 -18.30 4.88
CA GLY A 198 -21.50 -19.72 5.05
C GLY A 198 -20.06 -20.12 4.72
N ASN A 199 -19.27 -19.23 4.10
CA ASN A 199 -17.84 -19.45 3.94
C ASN A 199 -17.06 -19.04 5.20
N SER A 200 -15.89 -19.65 5.38
CA SER A 200 -14.87 -19.27 6.37
C SER A 200 -13.56 -19.12 5.62
N HIS A 201 -12.88 -17.98 5.79
CA HIS A 201 -11.66 -17.67 5.06
C HIS A 201 -10.46 -17.60 6.02
N PRO A 202 -9.61 -18.63 6.08
CA PRO A 202 -8.36 -18.58 6.83
C PRO A 202 -7.48 -17.43 6.37
N SER A 203 -6.77 -16.80 7.31
CA SER A 203 -5.84 -15.72 6.99
C SER A 203 -4.62 -15.73 7.88
N HIS A 204 -3.51 -15.25 7.33
CA HIS A 204 -2.21 -15.31 7.99
C HIS A 204 -1.37 -14.09 7.64
N ILE A 205 -0.50 -13.69 8.56
CA ILE A 205 0.64 -12.82 8.26
C ILE A 205 1.85 -13.70 7.98
N HIS A 206 2.48 -13.48 6.84
CA HIS A 206 3.67 -14.18 6.36
C HIS A 206 4.91 -13.29 6.47
N ALA A 207 6.10 -13.91 6.41
CA ALA A 207 7.38 -13.22 6.27
C ALA A 207 7.63 -12.71 4.83
N ASN A 208 8.48 -11.71 4.69
CA ASN A 208 8.86 -11.04 3.42
C ASN A 208 7.72 -10.23 2.78
N SER A 209 7.89 -9.80 1.53
CA SER A 209 6.82 -9.20 0.72
C SER A 209 5.99 -10.27 0.02
N ALA A 210 4.76 -9.93 -0.35
CA ALA A 210 3.85 -10.78 -1.12
C ALA A 210 4.47 -11.28 -2.43
N ALA A 211 5.28 -10.45 -3.10
CA ALA A 211 5.96 -10.81 -4.35
C ALA A 211 7.08 -11.83 -4.15
N GLN A 212 7.69 -11.89 -2.96
CA GLN A 212 8.72 -12.88 -2.60
C GLN A 212 8.12 -14.16 -2.02
N GLY A 213 6.98 -14.02 -1.35
CA GLY A 213 6.41 -15.07 -0.52
C GLY A 213 7.23 -15.33 0.76
N GLY A 214 6.70 -16.18 1.63
CA GLY A 214 7.38 -16.57 2.86
C GLY A 214 6.54 -17.50 3.72
N GLY A 215 7.15 -17.98 4.82
CA GLY A 215 6.47 -18.80 5.81
C GLY A 215 5.39 -18.02 6.56
N ILE A 216 4.42 -18.75 7.13
CA ILE A 216 3.41 -18.19 8.03
C ILE A 216 4.07 -17.86 9.37
N MET A 217 3.85 -16.63 9.84
CA MET A 217 4.45 -16.12 11.07
C MET A 217 3.41 -15.84 12.15
N ILE A 218 2.19 -15.47 11.76
CA ILE A 218 1.06 -15.26 12.68
C ILE A 218 -0.19 -15.84 12.02
N ASP A 219 -0.85 -16.75 12.72
CA ASP A 219 -2.22 -17.18 12.37
C ASP A 219 -3.23 -16.15 12.86
N LEU A 220 -4.17 -15.79 11.98
CA LEU A 220 -5.28 -14.92 12.32
C LEU A 220 -6.56 -15.75 12.37
N ASN A 221 -7.54 -15.27 13.14
CA ASN A 221 -8.88 -15.82 13.12
C ASN A 221 -9.47 -15.76 11.70
N ASP A 222 -10.15 -16.83 11.31
CA ASP A 222 -10.85 -16.92 10.02
C ASP A 222 -11.84 -15.76 9.84
N ILE A 223 -11.89 -15.21 8.63
CA ILE A 223 -12.88 -14.21 8.24
C ILE A 223 -14.22 -14.93 8.00
N ASP A 224 -15.24 -14.55 8.75
CA ASP A 224 -16.61 -15.02 8.57
C ASP A 224 -17.17 -14.48 7.24
N GLY A 225 -17.62 -15.36 6.37
CA GLY A 225 -18.05 -15.00 5.02
C GLY A 225 -19.37 -14.22 4.97
N ALA A 226 -20.21 -14.26 6.02
CA ALA A 226 -21.46 -13.53 6.07
C ALA A 226 -21.24 -12.05 6.44
N THR A 227 -20.32 -11.80 7.37
CA THR A 227 -19.97 -10.45 7.84
C THR A 227 -18.78 -9.84 7.10
N GLY A 228 -17.95 -10.68 6.47
CA GLY A 228 -16.69 -10.32 5.86
C GLY A 228 -15.62 -9.93 6.87
N LYS A 229 -15.77 -10.26 8.17
CA LYS A 229 -14.89 -9.75 9.23
C LYS A 229 -14.24 -10.84 10.09
N SER A 230 -13.03 -10.56 10.58
CA SER A 230 -12.42 -11.25 11.72
C SER A 230 -11.70 -10.26 12.63
N LYS A 231 -11.45 -10.67 13.88
CA LYS A 231 -10.67 -9.94 14.87
C LYS A 231 -9.72 -10.91 15.56
N THR A 232 -8.46 -10.56 15.69
CA THR A 232 -7.43 -11.38 16.34
C THR A 232 -6.58 -10.51 17.26
N ASN A 233 -6.33 -10.96 18.48
CA ASN A 233 -5.31 -10.34 19.33
C ASN A 233 -3.92 -10.91 18.96
N VAL A 234 -2.94 -10.03 18.74
CA VAL A 234 -1.58 -10.41 18.37
C VAL A 234 -0.61 -9.84 19.40
N SER A 235 0.03 -10.75 20.13
CA SER A 235 1.04 -10.47 21.16
C SER A 235 2.37 -11.19 20.90
N GLN A 236 2.36 -12.20 20.03
CA GLN A 236 3.52 -13.00 19.66
C GLN A 236 3.37 -13.61 18.27
N LEU A 237 4.49 -14.06 17.70
CA LEU A 237 4.54 -14.92 16.53
C LEU A 237 4.14 -16.36 16.91
N ASN A 238 3.89 -17.19 15.89
CA ASN A 238 3.53 -18.60 16.07
C ASN A 238 4.61 -19.44 16.79
N ASP A 239 5.87 -18.99 16.81
CA ASP A 239 6.96 -19.61 17.55
C ASP A 239 7.09 -19.10 19.00
N ALA A 240 6.08 -18.37 19.48
CA ALA A 240 6.02 -17.71 20.78
C ALA A 240 7.02 -16.55 20.99
N THR A 241 7.65 -16.04 19.92
CA THR A 241 8.43 -14.80 20.00
C THR A 241 7.49 -13.61 20.22
N PRO A 242 7.61 -12.84 21.32
CA PRO A 242 6.76 -11.68 21.56
C PRO A 242 6.91 -10.61 20.47
N ILE A 243 5.81 -9.96 20.10
CA ILE A 243 5.79 -8.87 19.13
C ILE A 243 4.80 -7.78 19.57
N THR A 244 5.29 -6.54 19.67
CA THR A 244 4.45 -5.38 19.99
C THR A 244 3.82 -4.79 18.74
N TYR A 245 2.83 -3.93 18.91
CA TYR A 245 2.26 -3.11 17.83
C TYR A 245 3.32 -2.36 17.03
N ASP A 246 4.22 -1.64 17.71
CA ASP A 246 5.24 -0.83 17.05
C ASP A 246 6.23 -1.71 16.26
N GLN A 247 6.52 -2.92 16.75
CA GLN A 247 7.33 -3.90 16.02
C GLN A 247 6.58 -4.47 14.81
N LEU A 248 5.29 -4.78 14.95
CA LEU A 248 4.46 -5.32 13.86
C LEU A 248 4.28 -4.30 12.72
N LEU A 249 4.20 -2.99 13.03
CA LEU A 249 4.19 -1.92 12.03
C LEU A 249 5.47 -1.80 11.20
N ASN A 250 6.59 -2.35 11.69
CA ASN A 250 7.87 -2.38 10.99
C ASN A 250 8.23 -3.78 10.49
N TYR A 251 7.31 -4.75 10.65
CA TYR A 251 7.58 -6.13 10.30
C TYR A 251 7.73 -6.31 8.79
N ASN A 252 8.70 -7.15 8.39
CA ASN A 252 8.85 -7.59 7.02
C ASN A 252 7.81 -8.66 6.69
N GLY A 253 6.59 -8.24 6.36
CA GLY A 253 5.51 -9.18 6.12
C GLY A 253 4.48 -8.75 5.07
N TYR A 254 3.58 -9.69 4.80
CA TYR A 254 2.38 -9.51 4.00
C TYR A 254 1.26 -10.37 4.56
N LEU A 255 0.00 -10.02 4.29
CA LEU A 255 -1.18 -10.74 4.73
C LEU A 255 -1.82 -11.48 3.55
N ASN A 256 -2.16 -12.74 3.77
CA ASN A 256 -2.90 -13.58 2.85
C ASN A 256 -4.29 -13.91 3.39
N VAL A 257 -5.27 -13.98 2.50
CA VAL A 257 -6.58 -14.56 2.79
C VAL A 257 -6.89 -15.68 1.80
N HIS A 258 -7.21 -16.85 2.34
CA HIS A 258 -7.49 -18.07 1.58
C HIS A 258 -8.97 -18.17 1.21
N LEU A 259 -9.27 -18.93 0.15
CA LEU A 259 -10.65 -19.16 -0.28
C LEU A 259 -11.46 -19.92 0.77
N SER A 260 -10.88 -20.97 1.35
CA SER A 260 -11.48 -21.75 2.44
C SER A 260 -10.45 -22.71 3.05
N SER A 261 -10.77 -23.30 4.20
CA SER A 261 -9.96 -24.37 4.81
C SER A 261 -9.81 -25.62 3.93
N ALA A 262 -10.75 -25.88 3.03
CA ALA A 262 -10.67 -26.95 2.04
C ALA A 262 -9.86 -26.57 0.78
N SER A 263 -9.49 -25.29 0.63
CA SER A 263 -8.82 -24.75 -0.55
C SER A 263 -7.77 -23.70 -0.19
N LEU A 264 -6.86 -24.06 0.74
CA LEU A 264 -5.75 -23.22 1.19
C LEU A 264 -4.77 -22.84 0.07
N GLY A 265 -4.74 -23.57 -1.05
CA GLY A 265 -3.91 -23.18 -2.21
C GLY A 265 -4.43 -21.97 -2.98
N THR A 266 -5.69 -21.57 -2.77
CA THR A 266 -6.34 -20.48 -3.51
C THR A 266 -6.45 -19.25 -2.63
N LEU A 267 -5.80 -18.16 -3.03
CA LEU A 267 -5.89 -16.86 -2.36
C LEU A 267 -7.01 -16.02 -2.96
N VAL A 268 -7.81 -15.38 -2.11
CA VAL A 268 -8.89 -14.46 -2.53
C VAL A 268 -8.50 -13.00 -2.37
N ALA A 269 -7.69 -12.68 -1.36
CA ALA A 269 -7.16 -11.34 -1.15
C ALA A 269 -5.74 -11.38 -0.56
N GLN A 270 -4.94 -10.36 -0.84
CA GLN A 270 -3.55 -10.26 -0.38
C GLN A 270 -3.10 -8.79 -0.28
N GLY A 271 -2.19 -8.48 0.64
CA GLY A 271 -1.57 -7.16 0.70
C GLY A 271 -0.27 -7.14 1.51
N ASP A 272 0.69 -6.32 1.08
CA ASP A 272 1.91 -6.04 1.84
C ASP A 272 1.57 -5.25 3.12
N ILE A 273 2.26 -5.55 4.22
CA ILE A 273 2.10 -4.87 5.52
C ILE A 273 3.45 -4.36 6.04
N GLY A 274 3.40 -3.65 7.16
CA GLY A 274 4.59 -3.23 7.88
C GLY A 274 5.54 -2.40 7.01
N GLN A 275 6.81 -2.80 6.94
CA GLN A 275 7.82 -2.10 6.14
C GLN A 275 7.65 -2.29 4.61
N ASN A 276 6.83 -3.25 4.18
CA ASN A 276 6.58 -3.53 2.76
C ASN A 276 5.44 -2.68 2.17
N GLU A 277 4.76 -1.89 3.00
CA GLU A 277 3.70 -0.99 2.55
C GLU A 277 4.20 -0.04 1.45
N LEU A 278 3.39 0.11 0.40
CA LEU A 278 3.64 1.10 -0.65
C LEU A 278 3.42 2.51 -0.13
N THR A 279 4.32 3.41 -0.50
CA THR A 279 4.25 4.84 -0.13
C THR A 279 3.26 5.63 -0.99
N GLY A 280 2.92 5.09 -2.17
CA GLY A 280 2.17 5.79 -3.21
C GLY A 280 3.06 6.41 -4.30
N ASP A 281 4.36 6.59 -4.03
CA ASP A 281 5.32 7.02 -5.04
C ASP A 281 5.53 5.91 -6.08
N LYS A 282 5.41 6.27 -7.35
CA LYS A 282 5.60 5.34 -8.46
C LYS A 282 6.14 6.01 -9.72
N GLU A 283 6.81 5.21 -10.54
CA GLU A 283 7.23 5.54 -11.90
C GLU A 283 6.72 4.49 -12.88
N GLU A 284 6.22 4.94 -14.03
CA GLU A 284 5.71 4.07 -15.09
C GLU A 284 6.50 4.25 -16.38
N TYR A 285 6.86 3.14 -17.01
CA TYR A 285 7.65 3.05 -18.23
C TYR A 285 6.89 2.24 -19.28
N THR A 286 6.75 2.78 -20.49
CA THR A 286 6.10 2.09 -21.60
C THR A 286 7.00 1.00 -22.17
N LEU A 287 6.43 -0.19 -22.42
CA LEU A 287 7.06 -1.29 -23.12
C LEU A 287 6.41 -1.43 -24.51
N GLY A 288 7.15 -1.04 -25.55
CA GLY A 288 6.70 -1.12 -26.93
C GLY A 288 6.84 -2.54 -27.51
N PRO A 289 6.04 -2.88 -28.54
CA PRO A 289 6.13 -4.17 -29.22
C PRO A 289 7.46 -4.34 -29.97
N VAL A 290 7.96 -5.58 -30.02
CA VAL A 290 9.19 -5.93 -30.76
C VAL A 290 8.92 -6.97 -31.85
N SER A 291 8.87 -8.27 -31.53
CA SER A 291 8.62 -9.32 -32.53
C SER A 291 7.14 -9.51 -32.86
N ASP A 292 6.26 -9.09 -31.95
CA ASP A 292 4.81 -9.22 -32.10
C ASP A 292 4.15 -7.84 -31.89
N PRO A 293 3.51 -7.24 -32.91
CA PRO A 293 2.86 -5.94 -32.79
C PRO A 293 1.65 -5.94 -31.85
N ALA A 294 1.11 -7.11 -31.48
CA ALA A 294 0.00 -7.22 -30.53
C ALA A 294 0.46 -7.20 -29.08
N ILE A 295 1.74 -7.48 -28.79
CA ILE A 295 2.26 -7.55 -27.42
C ILE A 295 2.90 -6.22 -27.04
N SER A 296 2.32 -5.52 -26.07
CA SER A 296 2.85 -4.27 -25.52
C SER A 296 2.34 -4.06 -24.09
N GLY A 297 2.90 -3.10 -23.36
CA GLY A 297 2.45 -2.85 -21.99
C GLY A 297 3.26 -1.79 -21.25
N SER A 298 3.37 -1.95 -19.94
CA SER A 298 4.16 -1.07 -19.08
C SER A 298 4.88 -1.81 -17.97
N ALA A 299 5.91 -1.16 -17.44
CA ALA A 299 6.56 -1.53 -16.19
C ALA A 299 6.32 -0.40 -15.18
N ILE A 300 5.81 -0.75 -14.01
CA ILE A 300 5.47 0.17 -12.92
C ILE A 300 6.39 -0.15 -11.75
N PHE A 301 7.15 0.84 -11.31
CA PHE A 301 8.03 0.75 -10.15
C PHE A 301 7.35 1.50 -9.00
N GLU A 302 7.10 0.84 -7.89
CA GLU A 302 6.41 1.41 -6.73
C GLU A 302 7.32 1.35 -5.50
N LYS A 303 7.44 2.48 -4.79
CA LYS A 303 8.32 2.62 -3.63
C LYS A 303 7.67 2.05 -2.38
N ARG A 304 8.36 1.12 -1.72
CA ARG A 304 8.01 0.62 -0.39
C ARG A 304 8.57 1.52 0.71
N LYS A 305 7.96 1.46 1.90
CA LYS A 305 8.43 2.21 3.09
C LYS A 305 9.88 1.91 3.47
N ASN A 306 10.35 0.69 3.29
CA ASN A 306 11.75 0.33 3.52
C ASN A 306 12.71 0.81 2.42
N GLY A 307 12.24 1.59 1.44
CA GLY A 307 13.05 2.14 0.35
C GLY A 307 13.32 1.17 -0.80
N THR A 308 12.82 -0.06 -0.74
CA THR A 308 12.92 -1.05 -1.84
C THR A 308 11.81 -0.87 -2.87
N THR A 309 11.91 -1.55 -4.02
CA THR A 309 10.97 -1.38 -5.13
C THR A 309 10.11 -2.62 -5.34
N LEU A 310 8.81 -2.43 -5.52
CA LEU A 310 7.96 -3.40 -6.21
C LEU A 310 7.96 -3.06 -7.69
N VAL A 311 8.46 -3.99 -8.51
CA VAL A 311 8.38 -3.89 -9.98
C VAL A 311 7.20 -4.75 -10.44
N THR A 312 6.19 -4.10 -11.02
CA THR A 312 5.06 -4.75 -11.69
C THR A 312 5.24 -4.59 -13.20
N VAL A 313 5.24 -5.69 -13.96
CA VAL A 313 5.20 -5.63 -15.42
C VAL A 313 3.83 -6.10 -15.87
N GLU A 314 3.14 -5.28 -16.65
CA GLU A 314 1.81 -5.56 -17.20
C GLU A 314 1.87 -5.54 -18.71
N LEU A 315 1.53 -6.65 -19.35
CA LEU A 315 1.46 -6.81 -20.79
C LEU A 315 0.04 -7.10 -21.25
N THR A 316 -0.26 -6.63 -22.45
CA THR A 316 -1.47 -6.97 -23.20
C THR A 316 -1.08 -7.82 -24.42
N GLY A 317 -2.04 -8.58 -24.95
CA GLY A 317 -1.82 -9.39 -26.15
C GLY A 317 -1.04 -10.70 -25.93
N THR A 318 -0.78 -11.09 -24.69
CA THR A 318 -0.15 -12.38 -24.35
C THR A 318 -1.14 -13.54 -24.47
N ASN A 319 -0.64 -14.77 -24.69
CA ASN A 319 -1.49 -15.96 -24.75
C ASN A 319 -1.53 -16.70 -23.40
N ALA A 320 -2.69 -17.29 -23.11
CA ALA A 320 -2.87 -18.08 -21.89
C ALA A 320 -1.91 -19.29 -21.83
N GLY A 321 -1.27 -19.47 -20.69
CA GLY A 321 -0.27 -20.53 -20.46
C GLY A 321 1.17 -20.15 -20.85
N ASP A 322 1.38 -19.04 -21.57
CA ASP A 322 2.73 -18.55 -21.85
C ASP A 322 3.43 -18.08 -20.57
N SER A 323 4.77 -18.12 -20.58
CA SER A 323 5.62 -17.56 -19.54
C SER A 323 6.73 -16.76 -20.21
N HIS A 324 6.77 -15.46 -19.95
CA HIS A 324 7.71 -14.55 -20.60
C HIS A 324 8.79 -14.10 -19.59
N PRO A 325 10.04 -14.58 -19.73
CA PRO A 325 11.15 -14.07 -18.93
C PRO A 325 11.34 -12.58 -19.18
N SER A 326 11.74 -11.83 -18.15
CA SER A 326 12.04 -10.41 -18.29
C SER A 326 13.19 -9.99 -17.39
N HIS A 327 13.91 -8.96 -17.83
CA HIS A 327 15.12 -8.49 -17.17
C HIS A 327 15.27 -6.98 -17.32
N ILE A 328 15.90 -6.36 -16.34
CA ILE A 328 16.46 -5.02 -16.46
C ILE A 328 17.92 -5.16 -16.91
N HIS A 329 18.30 -4.38 -17.91
CA HIS A 329 19.62 -4.29 -18.50
C HIS A 329 20.25 -2.91 -18.27
N ALA A 330 21.56 -2.82 -18.37
CA ALA A 330 22.30 -1.55 -18.35
C ALA A 330 22.24 -0.80 -19.70
N ASN A 331 22.45 0.52 -19.66
CA ASN A 331 22.37 1.49 -20.77
C ASN A 331 20.95 1.66 -21.32
N SER A 332 20.80 2.39 -22.43
CA SER A 332 19.54 2.43 -23.18
C SER A 332 19.33 1.19 -24.07
N ALA A 333 18.08 0.89 -24.40
CA ALA A 333 17.70 -0.19 -25.33
C ALA A 333 18.39 -0.08 -26.69
N ALA A 334 18.61 1.15 -27.18
CA ALA A 334 19.29 1.40 -28.45
C ALA A 334 20.77 1.03 -28.42
N GLN A 335 21.42 1.14 -27.26
CA GLN A 335 22.83 0.78 -27.05
C GLN A 335 22.97 -0.71 -26.70
N GLY A 336 21.99 -1.26 -25.98
CA GLY A 336 22.04 -2.57 -25.37
C GLY A 336 22.97 -2.61 -24.15
N GLY A 337 22.93 -3.72 -23.42
CA GLY A 337 23.78 -3.94 -22.26
C GLY A 337 23.54 -5.30 -21.60
N GLY A 338 24.38 -5.61 -20.62
CA GLY A 338 24.23 -6.82 -19.81
C GLY A 338 22.99 -6.76 -18.90
N ILE A 339 22.49 -7.93 -18.52
CA ILE A 339 21.42 -8.07 -17.52
C ILE A 339 21.96 -7.65 -16.15
N VAL A 340 21.21 -6.83 -15.43
CA VAL A 340 21.55 -6.35 -14.08
C VAL A 340 20.56 -6.79 -13.01
N ILE A 341 19.29 -7.02 -13.36
CA ILE A 341 18.25 -7.53 -12.45
C ILE A 341 17.40 -8.54 -13.22
N ASP A 342 17.27 -9.75 -12.66
CA ASP A 342 16.30 -10.73 -13.11
C ASP A 342 14.93 -10.43 -12.49
N LEU A 343 13.88 -10.44 -13.32
CA LEU A 343 12.50 -10.25 -12.86
C LEU A 343 11.75 -11.57 -12.91
N THR A 344 10.69 -11.67 -12.11
CA THR A 344 9.71 -12.76 -12.20
C THR A 344 9.14 -12.82 -13.61
N ASN A 345 9.05 -14.03 -14.19
CA ASN A 345 8.44 -14.19 -15.50
C ASN A 345 6.99 -13.68 -15.52
N ILE A 346 6.61 -12.99 -16.59
CA ILE A 346 5.22 -12.57 -16.83
C ILE A 346 4.38 -13.81 -17.12
N ASN A 347 3.27 -13.95 -16.40
CA ASN A 347 2.29 -15.00 -16.64
C ASN A 347 1.38 -14.59 -17.82
N GLY A 348 1.47 -15.30 -18.95
CA GLY A 348 0.78 -14.97 -20.20
C GLY A 348 -0.75 -15.04 -20.12
N THR A 349 -1.33 -15.73 -19.14
CA THR A 349 -2.78 -15.71 -18.90
C THR A 349 -3.23 -14.38 -18.30
N THR A 350 -2.44 -13.83 -17.36
CA THR A 350 -2.78 -12.58 -16.68
C THR A 350 -2.15 -11.35 -17.32
N GLY A 351 -1.08 -11.53 -18.10
CA GLY A 351 -0.22 -10.46 -18.58
C GLY A 351 0.66 -9.84 -17.49
N ILE A 352 0.63 -10.33 -16.24
CA ILE A 352 1.24 -9.63 -15.10
C ILE A 352 2.40 -10.44 -14.49
N SER A 353 3.45 -9.74 -14.05
CA SER A 353 4.43 -10.22 -13.06
C SER A 353 4.64 -9.18 -11.96
N ARG A 354 5.11 -9.64 -10.80
CA ARG A 354 5.53 -8.80 -9.68
C ARG A 354 6.87 -9.29 -9.15
N THR A 355 7.81 -8.39 -8.93
CA THR A 355 9.15 -8.68 -8.41
C THR A 355 9.50 -7.71 -7.31
N SER A 356 9.98 -8.21 -6.16
CA SER A 356 10.59 -7.35 -5.14
C SER A 356 12.06 -7.14 -5.48
N VAL A 357 12.45 -5.90 -5.74
CA VAL A 357 13.83 -5.52 -6.07
C VAL A 357 14.45 -4.81 -4.88
N THR A 358 15.48 -5.46 -4.32
CA THR A 358 16.27 -4.94 -3.18
C THR A 358 17.76 -4.83 -3.51
N GLN A 359 18.20 -5.50 -4.57
CA GLN A 359 19.59 -5.56 -5.01
C GLN A 359 19.68 -5.91 -6.50
N LEU A 360 20.84 -5.62 -7.09
CA LEU A 360 21.25 -6.12 -8.39
C LEU A 360 21.62 -7.61 -8.31
N ASN A 361 21.73 -8.26 -9.47
CA ASN A 361 22.23 -9.64 -9.59
C ASN A 361 23.67 -9.80 -9.03
N SER A 362 24.43 -8.71 -8.92
CA SER A 362 25.75 -8.67 -8.26
C SER A 362 25.68 -8.67 -6.74
N ALA A 363 24.48 -8.74 -6.15
CA ALA A 363 24.20 -8.55 -4.72
C ALA A 363 24.49 -7.12 -4.19
N THR A 364 24.68 -6.15 -5.08
CA THR A 364 24.75 -4.73 -4.70
C THR A 364 23.34 -4.26 -4.36
N ALA A 365 23.11 -3.78 -3.14
CA ALA A 365 21.82 -3.20 -2.75
C ALA A 365 21.46 -2.02 -3.66
N ILE A 366 20.16 -1.89 -3.96
CA ILE A 366 19.63 -0.78 -4.75
C ILE A 366 18.29 -0.34 -4.17
N THR A 367 18.14 0.95 -3.96
CA THR A 367 16.91 1.59 -3.50
C THR A 367 16.00 1.96 -4.66
N TYR A 368 14.75 2.28 -4.37
CA TYR A 368 13.82 2.83 -5.34
C TYR A 368 14.36 4.10 -6.01
N ASP A 369 14.87 5.05 -5.21
CA ASP A 369 15.37 6.34 -5.71
C ASP A 369 16.55 6.13 -6.66
N GLU A 370 17.45 5.19 -6.36
CA GLU A 370 18.55 4.81 -7.26
C GLU A 370 18.06 4.09 -8.53
N LEU A 371 17.04 3.22 -8.41
CA LEU A 371 16.53 2.45 -9.53
C LEU A 371 15.79 3.32 -10.56
N ILE A 372 15.05 4.34 -10.13
CA ILE A 372 14.35 5.26 -11.04
C ILE A 372 15.28 6.28 -11.74
N ASP A 373 16.54 6.35 -11.32
CA ASP A 373 17.61 7.12 -11.96
C ASP A 373 18.64 6.21 -12.64
N PHE A 374 18.42 4.89 -12.62
CA PHE A 374 19.33 3.92 -13.21
C PHE A 374 19.43 4.06 -14.73
N ASP A 375 20.65 3.94 -15.27
CA ASP A 375 20.90 3.87 -16.71
C ASP A 375 20.52 2.48 -17.23
N GLY A 376 19.24 2.29 -17.55
CA GLY A 376 18.75 0.98 -17.95
C GLY A 376 17.61 0.95 -18.95
N TYR A 377 17.30 -0.27 -19.36
CA TYR A 377 16.14 -0.64 -20.17
C TYR A 377 15.62 -2.01 -19.74
N LEU A 378 14.35 -2.29 -20.03
CA LEU A 378 13.69 -3.55 -19.72
C LEU A 378 13.39 -4.33 -20.99
N ASN A 379 13.68 -5.62 -20.96
CA ASN A 379 13.40 -6.58 -22.03
C ASN A 379 12.40 -7.63 -21.56
N VAL A 380 11.46 -7.98 -22.44
CA VAL A 380 10.60 -9.16 -22.26
C VAL A 380 10.82 -10.13 -23.41
N HIS A 381 11.11 -11.38 -23.06
CA HIS A 381 11.42 -12.46 -23.98
C HIS A 381 10.16 -13.27 -24.34
N LEU A 382 10.13 -13.87 -25.53
CA LEU A 382 9.01 -14.68 -25.98
C LEU A 382 8.76 -15.87 -25.05
N SER A 383 9.80 -16.63 -24.70
CA SER A 383 9.71 -17.74 -23.75
C SER A 383 11.11 -18.17 -23.28
N SER A 384 11.18 -19.03 -22.27
CA SER A 384 12.45 -19.64 -21.82
C SER A 384 13.14 -20.50 -22.89
N ALA A 385 12.39 -21.05 -23.85
CA ALA A 385 12.94 -21.79 -25.00
C ALA A 385 13.42 -20.87 -26.13
N ALA A 386 12.96 -19.61 -26.14
CA ALA A 386 13.22 -18.63 -27.20
C ALA A 386 13.73 -17.29 -26.62
N LEU A 387 14.72 -17.33 -25.73
CA LEU A 387 15.30 -16.13 -25.10
C LEU A 387 15.92 -15.14 -26.12
N GLY A 388 16.25 -15.57 -27.34
CA GLY A 388 16.72 -14.67 -28.39
C GLY A 388 15.63 -13.76 -28.99
N THR A 389 14.36 -14.08 -28.78
CA THR A 389 13.22 -13.35 -29.35
C THR A 389 12.61 -12.45 -28.28
N LEU A 390 12.60 -11.14 -28.53
CA LEU A 390 11.97 -10.15 -27.65
C LEU A 390 10.55 -9.86 -28.14
N VAL A 391 9.59 -9.83 -27.21
CA VAL A 391 8.19 -9.47 -27.50
C VAL A 391 7.87 -8.04 -27.12
N ALA A 392 8.49 -7.51 -26.07
CA ALA A 392 8.35 -6.13 -25.65
C ALA A 392 9.66 -5.57 -25.10
N GLN A 393 9.88 -4.26 -25.25
CA GLN A 393 11.08 -3.57 -24.78
C GLN A 393 10.76 -2.10 -24.47
N GLY A 394 11.43 -1.53 -23.46
CA GLY A 394 11.32 -0.10 -23.16
C GLY A 394 12.48 0.42 -22.33
N ASP A 395 12.81 1.70 -22.51
CA ASP A 395 13.79 2.39 -21.68
C ASP A 395 13.21 2.73 -20.31
N ILE A 396 14.04 2.59 -19.27
CA ILE A 396 13.65 2.85 -17.88
C ILE A 396 14.59 3.84 -17.20
N GLY A 397 14.29 4.18 -15.95
CA GLY A 397 15.14 5.04 -15.13
C GLY A 397 15.42 6.39 -15.80
N GLN A 398 16.70 6.77 -15.87
CA GLN A 398 17.11 8.02 -16.51
C GLN A 398 16.93 8.03 -18.05
N ASN A 399 16.71 6.87 -18.67
CA ASN A 399 16.46 6.77 -20.11
C ASN A 399 14.98 6.97 -20.47
N LYS A 400 14.07 7.09 -19.50
CA LYS A 400 12.66 7.39 -19.76
C LYS A 400 12.52 8.61 -20.67
N LEU A 401 11.64 8.52 -21.67
CA LEU A 401 11.32 9.67 -22.53
C LEU A 401 10.48 10.69 -21.77
N THR A 402 10.74 11.98 -21.99
CA THR A 402 9.96 13.09 -21.40
C THR A 402 8.62 13.30 -22.12
N GLY A 403 8.53 12.79 -23.35
CA GLY A 403 7.43 13.04 -24.28
C GLY A 403 7.74 14.16 -25.27
N GLU A 404 8.73 15.00 -24.98
CA GLU A 404 9.21 16.02 -25.91
C GLU A 404 9.91 15.38 -27.11
N ASN A 405 9.54 15.83 -28.30
CA ASN A 405 10.17 15.38 -29.53
C ASN A 405 10.12 16.43 -30.65
N LYS A 406 11.05 16.30 -31.59
CA LYS A 406 11.11 17.07 -32.83
C LYS A 406 11.23 16.12 -34.01
N VAL A 407 10.41 16.35 -35.04
CA VAL A 407 10.42 15.55 -36.27
C VAL A 407 11.02 16.37 -37.40
N TYR A 408 11.99 15.78 -38.10
CA TYR A 408 12.62 16.32 -39.30
C TYR A 408 12.28 15.46 -40.51
N VAL A 409 11.99 16.09 -41.64
CA VAL A 409 11.69 15.40 -42.90
C VAL A 409 12.97 14.98 -43.59
N LEU A 410 13.03 13.71 -44.04
CA LEU A 410 14.08 13.17 -44.89
C LEU A 410 13.51 12.97 -46.29
N ASN A 411 13.91 13.85 -47.21
CA ASN A 411 13.46 13.83 -48.60
C ASN A 411 14.21 12.74 -49.39
N ALA A 412 13.53 12.17 -50.38
CA ALA A 412 14.14 11.26 -51.34
C ALA A 412 15.27 11.92 -52.13
N VAL A 413 16.33 11.16 -52.41
CA VAL A 413 17.48 11.63 -53.20
C VAL A 413 17.67 10.80 -54.47
N SER A 414 18.33 9.64 -54.40
CA SER A 414 18.57 8.80 -55.59
C SER A 414 17.38 7.94 -55.99
N ASP A 415 16.47 7.66 -55.04
CA ASP A 415 15.29 6.83 -55.25
C ASP A 415 14.05 7.59 -54.75
N PRO A 416 13.11 7.99 -55.63
CA PRO A 416 11.91 8.73 -55.24
C PRO A 416 10.96 7.95 -54.33
N ALA A 417 11.11 6.62 -54.23
CA ALA A 417 10.31 5.80 -53.32
C ALA A 417 10.84 5.85 -51.88
N ILE A 418 12.11 6.20 -51.66
CA ILE A 418 12.74 6.17 -50.34
C ILE A 418 12.74 7.57 -49.71
N SER A 419 11.84 7.79 -48.75
CA SER A 419 11.74 9.03 -47.97
C SER A 419 11.18 8.74 -46.58
N GLY A 420 11.25 9.71 -45.67
CA GLY A 420 10.73 9.49 -44.33
C GLY A 420 11.03 10.61 -43.35
N THR A 421 11.27 10.25 -42.10
CA THR A 421 11.53 11.21 -41.03
C THR A 421 12.66 10.76 -40.12
N ALA A 422 13.28 11.73 -39.45
CA ALA A 422 14.08 11.53 -38.25
C ALA A 422 13.37 12.20 -37.06
N THR A 423 13.03 11.42 -36.04
CA THR A 423 12.40 11.90 -34.80
C THR A 423 13.44 11.92 -33.69
N PHE A 424 13.67 13.10 -33.11
CA PHE A 424 14.54 13.30 -31.95
C PHE A 424 13.63 13.38 -30.74
N ALA A 425 13.73 12.44 -29.81
CA ALA A 425 12.96 12.43 -28.58
C ALA A 425 13.89 12.61 -27.37
N GLU A 426 13.48 13.45 -26.44
CA GLU A 426 14.26 13.76 -25.24
C GLU A 426 14.09 12.66 -24.18
N ARG A 427 15.19 12.30 -23.53
CA ARG A 427 15.23 11.44 -22.33
C ARG A 427 15.35 12.27 -21.06
N LYS A 428 14.94 11.73 -19.91
CA LYS A 428 15.04 12.37 -18.59
C LYS A 428 16.47 12.84 -18.25
N ASN A 429 17.50 12.15 -18.73
CA ASN A 429 18.91 12.55 -18.58
C ASN A 429 19.38 13.64 -19.57
N GLY A 430 18.50 14.21 -20.40
CA GLY A 430 18.82 15.23 -21.41
C GLY A 430 19.46 14.68 -22.69
N ASN A 431 19.72 13.37 -22.78
CA ASN A 431 20.20 12.74 -24.01
C ASN A 431 19.08 12.58 -25.03
N THR A 432 19.43 12.37 -26.29
CA THR A 432 18.46 12.22 -27.38
C THR A 432 18.34 10.78 -27.86
N MET A 433 17.11 10.29 -27.99
CA MET A 433 16.80 9.13 -28.81
C MET A 433 16.46 9.58 -30.24
N ILE A 434 17.29 9.19 -31.21
CA ILE A 434 17.09 9.50 -32.62
C ILE A 434 16.51 8.28 -33.32
N THR A 435 15.29 8.40 -33.81
CA THR A 435 14.62 7.36 -34.61
C THR A 435 14.53 7.80 -36.07
N ILE A 436 15.15 7.07 -36.99
CA ILE A 436 14.91 7.23 -38.42
C ILE A 436 13.82 6.24 -38.84
N SER A 437 12.82 6.71 -39.59
CA SER A 437 11.77 5.89 -40.18
C SER A 437 11.60 6.25 -41.65
N LEU A 438 12.06 5.37 -42.53
CA LEU A 438 11.95 5.47 -43.98
C LEU A 438 10.85 4.55 -44.52
N GLN A 439 10.24 4.98 -45.61
CA GLN A 439 9.35 4.19 -46.45
C GLN A 439 10.11 3.77 -47.71
N GLY A 440 9.60 2.78 -48.44
CA GLY A 440 10.15 2.35 -49.73
C GLY A 440 11.48 1.59 -49.68
N THR A 441 12.01 1.30 -48.48
CA THR A 441 13.19 0.44 -48.33
C THR A 441 12.87 -1.01 -48.68
N THR A 442 13.89 -1.80 -49.01
CA THR A 442 13.73 -3.22 -49.40
C THR A 442 14.37 -4.15 -48.38
N ALA A 443 13.73 -5.30 -48.13
CA ALA A 443 14.24 -6.30 -47.21
C ALA A 443 15.64 -6.79 -47.60
N GLY A 444 16.55 -6.89 -46.63
CA GLY A 444 17.97 -7.18 -46.85
C GLY A 444 18.82 -5.93 -47.12
N GLY A 445 18.23 -4.76 -47.31
CA GLY A 445 18.95 -3.49 -47.30
C GLY A 445 19.54 -3.17 -45.93
N ASP A 446 20.70 -2.52 -45.92
CA ASP A 446 21.37 -2.00 -44.73
C ASP A 446 21.91 -0.61 -45.09
N HIS A 447 21.30 0.43 -44.57
CA HIS A 447 21.49 1.81 -45.03
C HIS A 447 22.24 2.63 -43.97
N PRO A 448 23.56 2.88 -44.15
CA PRO A 448 24.32 3.74 -43.23
C PRO A 448 23.70 5.14 -43.13
N ALA A 449 23.71 5.72 -41.93
CA ALA A 449 23.14 7.04 -41.69
C ALA A 449 24.05 7.85 -40.75
N HIS A 450 24.14 9.15 -41.01
CA HIS A 450 25.02 10.05 -40.26
C HIS A 450 24.41 11.45 -40.15
N ILE A 451 24.72 12.16 -39.05
CA ILE A 451 24.57 13.61 -38.98
C ILE A 451 25.87 14.26 -39.44
N HIS A 452 25.75 15.25 -40.32
CA HIS A 452 26.83 16.07 -40.84
C HIS A 452 26.72 17.51 -40.34
N ALA A 453 27.84 18.23 -40.31
CA ALA A 453 27.87 19.68 -40.06
C ALA A 453 27.36 20.49 -41.26
N ASN A 454 26.91 21.73 -41.00
CA ASN A 454 26.31 22.67 -41.96
C ASN A 454 24.93 22.24 -42.47
N ASN A 455 24.39 22.94 -43.47
CA ASN A 455 23.19 22.49 -44.20
C ASN A 455 23.57 21.53 -45.35
N ALA A 456 22.58 20.76 -45.81
CA ALA A 456 22.73 19.76 -46.86
C ALA A 456 23.31 20.29 -48.19
N THR A 457 23.02 21.55 -48.54
CA THR A 457 23.53 22.17 -49.78
C THR A 457 25.00 22.54 -49.67
N THR A 458 25.44 22.99 -48.51
CA THR A 458 26.84 23.36 -48.24
C THR A 458 27.70 22.12 -48.04
N GLY A 459 27.12 21.10 -47.40
CA GLY A 459 27.83 19.88 -46.99
C GLY A 459 28.76 20.10 -45.80
N GLY A 460 29.23 19.01 -45.21
CA GLY A 460 30.17 19.03 -44.10
C GLY A 460 30.62 17.63 -43.68
N GLY A 461 31.58 17.59 -42.74
CA GLY A 461 32.06 16.34 -42.16
C GLY A 461 30.98 15.65 -41.32
N ILE A 462 31.13 14.34 -41.14
CA ILE A 462 30.30 13.54 -40.23
C ILE A 462 30.63 13.95 -38.79
N VAL A 463 29.59 14.24 -38.01
CA VAL A 463 29.71 14.64 -36.60
C VAL A 463 29.06 13.64 -35.65
N LEU A 464 28.11 12.84 -36.13
CA LEU A 464 27.51 11.75 -35.36
C LEU A 464 27.17 10.59 -36.29
N ASP A 465 27.69 9.41 -35.96
CA ASP A 465 27.27 8.17 -36.60
C ASP A 465 25.93 7.70 -36.03
N LEU A 466 25.00 7.35 -36.92
CA LEU A 466 23.71 6.78 -36.55
C LEU A 466 23.71 5.29 -36.87
N LYS A 467 22.91 4.53 -36.13
CA LYS A 467 22.66 3.13 -36.46
C LYS A 467 22.07 3.04 -37.87
N ASN A 468 22.59 2.11 -38.67
CA ASN A 468 22.09 1.87 -40.01
C ASN A 468 20.58 1.59 -40.00
N VAL A 469 19.87 2.15 -40.98
CA VAL A 469 18.46 1.89 -41.21
C VAL A 469 18.30 0.50 -41.83
N SER A 470 17.60 -0.38 -41.12
CA SER A 470 17.28 -1.71 -41.64
C SER A 470 16.33 -1.59 -42.81
N GLY A 471 16.69 -2.12 -43.98
CA GLY A 471 15.85 -2.07 -45.16
C GLY A 471 14.56 -2.90 -45.01
N ALA A 472 14.56 -3.90 -44.12
CA ALA A 472 13.38 -4.72 -43.84
C ALA A 472 12.30 -3.97 -43.05
N THR A 473 12.69 -3.09 -42.13
CA THR A 473 11.74 -2.34 -41.28
C THR A 473 11.64 -0.87 -41.65
N GLY A 474 12.58 -0.36 -42.45
CA GLY A 474 12.77 1.06 -42.72
C GLY A 474 13.22 1.85 -41.50
N LYS A 475 13.65 1.21 -40.40
CA LYS A 475 13.88 1.88 -39.12
C LYS A 475 15.29 1.72 -38.58
N SER A 476 15.76 2.75 -37.88
CA SER A 476 16.87 2.66 -36.93
C SER A 476 16.61 3.53 -35.71
N VAL A 477 17.26 3.18 -34.60
CA VAL A 477 17.21 3.93 -33.33
C VAL A 477 18.64 4.08 -32.83
N THR A 478 19.02 5.31 -32.48
CA THR A 478 20.35 5.67 -31.96
C THR A 478 20.19 6.47 -30.67
N SER A 479 21.02 6.18 -29.67
CA SER A 479 21.13 7.02 -28.47
C SER A 479 22.28 8.01 -28.65
N ALA A 480 21.97 9.31 -28.65
CA ALA A 480 22.94 10.38 -28.82
C ALA A 480 23.23 11.05 -27.47
N LYS A 481 24.48 10.91 -27.02
CA LYS A 481 25.03 11.52 -25.79
C LYS A 481 26.25 12.39 -26.08
N ALA A 482 26.98 12.07 -27.14
CA ALA A 482 28.16 12.79 -27.59
C ALA A 482 28.29 12.69 -29.10
N LEU A 483 28.95 13.68 -29.69
CA LEU A 483 29.46 13.64 -31.06
C LEU A 483 30.64 12.68 -31.19
N ASN A 484 31.04 12.38 -32.42
CA ASN A 484 32.13 11.46 -32.73
C ASN A 484 33.50 11.90 -32.17
N ASP A 485 33.67 13.19 -31.85
CA ASP A 485 34.86 13.74 -31.19
C ASP A 485 34.78 13.73 -29.64
N ALA A 486 33.78 13.03 -29.09
CA ALA A 486 33.44 12.94 -27.68
C ALA A 486 32.91 14.23 -27.04
N THR A 487 32.61 15.28 -27.82
CA THR A 487 31.86 16.45 -27.33
C THR A 487 30.48 15.99 -26.89
N LEU A 488 30.15 16.17 -25.60
CA LEU A 488 28.81 15.87 -25.10
C LEU A 488 27.78 16.76 -25.81
N ILE A 489 26.61 16.20 -26.08
CA ILE A 489 25.54 16.94 -26.74
C ILE A 489 24.19 16.55 -26.14
N THR A 490 23.44 17.56 -25.71
CA THR A 490 22.08 17.38 -25.18
C THR A 490 21.03 17.42 -26.29
N TYR A 491 19.80 17.10 -25.93
CA TYR A 491 18.63 17.30 -26.79
C TYR A 491 18.49 18.74 -27.28
N ASP A 492 18.50 19.71 -26.37
CA ASP A 492 18.37 21.13 -26.71
C ASP A 492 19.49 21.60 -27.65
N GLU A 493 20.72 21.14 -27.42
CA GLU A 493 21.86 21.46 -28.29
C GLU A 493 21.71 20.85 -29.68
N LEU A 494 21.21 19.61 -29.79
CA LEU A 494 20.90 18.97 -31.08
C LEU A 494 19.78 19.71 -31.83
N LEU A 495 18.80 20.28 -31.13
CA LEU A 495 17.69 21.02 -31.75
C LEU A 495 18.10 22.35 -32.38
N VAL A 496 19.25 22.93 -31.98
CA VAL A 496 19.80 24.15 -32.59
C VAL A 496 21.08 23.88 -33.38
N TYR A 497 21.47 22.61 -33.49
CA TYR A 497 22.70 22.23 -34.18
C TYR A 497 22.61 22.57 -35.68
N ASN A 498 23.66 23.19 -36.20
CA ASN A 498 23.81 23.46 -37.63
C ASN A 498 24.22 22.16 -38.35
N GLY A 499 23.24 21.31 -38.66
CA GLY A 499 23.49 20.01 -39.29
C GLY A 499 22.44 19.54 -40.29
N TYR A 500 22.70 18.39 -40.89
CA TYR A 500 21.79 17.63 -41.75
C TYR A 500 22.05 16.13 -41.64
N ILE A 501 21.04 15.31 -41.94
CA ILE A 501 21.13 13.85 -41.97
C ILE A 501 21.31 13.38 -43.41
N ASN A 502 22.23 12.44 -43.61
CA ASN A 502 22.35 11.63 -44.81
C ASN A 502 22.00 10.18 -44.49
N VAL A 503 21.27 9.53 -45.42
CA VAL A 503 21.09 8.07 -45.44
C VAL A 503 21.60 7.54 -46.77
N HIS A 504 22.50 6.57 -46.70
CA HIS A 504 23.21 5.98 -47.83
C HIS A 504 22.52 4.72 -48.34
N LEU A 505 22.71 4.38 -49.61
CA LEU A 505 22.12 3.18 -50.23
C LEU A 505 22.62 1.90 -49.55
N SER A 506 23.93 1.78 -49.34
CA SER A 506 24.54 0.66 -48.62
C SER A 506 25.99 0.97 -48.25
N SER A 507 26.59 0.15 -47.39
CA SER A 507 28.03 0.22 -47.07
C SER A 507 28.94 -0.01 -48.27
N ALA A 508 28.49 -0.77 -49.29
CA ALA A 508 29.22 -0.96 -50.54
C ALA A 508 29.09 0.24 -51.50
N THR A 509 28.05 1.06 -51.32
CA THR A 509 27.72 2.19 -52.19
C THR A 509 27.46 3.47 -51.37
N LEU A 510 28.42 3.83 -50.51
CA LEU A 510 28.34 5.04 -49.67
C LEU A 510 28.23 6.35 -50.48
N GLY A 511 28.64 6.37 -51.75
CA GLY A 511 28.49 7.56 -52.60
C GLY A 511 27.04 7.87 -53.01
N THR A 512 26.11 6.92 -52.85
CA THR A 512 24.71 7.08 -53.27
C THR A 512 23.83 7.35 -52.05
N LEU A 513 23.21 8.52 -52.00
CA LEU A 513 22.26 8.90 -50.95
C LEU A 513 20.83 8.52 -51.36
N VAL A 514 20.11 7.85 -50.46
CA VAL A 514 18.70 7.50 -50.67
C VAL A 514 17.74 8.49 -50.03
N ALA A 515 18.12 9.06 -48.87
CA ALA A 515 17.34 10.10 -48.20
C ALA A 515 18.24 11.15 -47.54
N GLN A 516 17.77 12.41 -47.47
CA GLN A 516 18.51 13.53 -46.87
C GLN A 516 17.56 14.58 -46.29
N GLY A 517 17.93 15.22 -45.18
CA GLY A 517 17.17 16.33 -44.61
C GLY A 517 17.99 17.19 -43.66
N ASN A 518 17.73 18.51 -43.67
CA ASN A 518 18.31 19.43 -42.69
C ASN A 518 17.70 19.19 -41.30
N ILE A 519 18.52 19.39 -40.26
CA ILE A 519 18.10 19.34 -38.86
C ILE A 519 18.50 20.64 -38.15
N GLY A 520 18.09 20.74 -36.89
CA GLY A 520 18.43 21.85 -36.01
C GLY A 520 18.16 23.23 -36.63
N SER A 521 19.15 24.12 -36.61
CA SER A 521 19.01 25.50 -37.13
C SER A 521 18.80 25.60 -38.65
N ASN A 522 19.01 24.51 -39.39
CA ASN A 522 18.84 24.47 -40.84
C ASN A 522 17.48 23.91 -41.28
N ALA A 523 16.74 23.33 -40.34
CA ALA A 523 15.41 22.81 -40.63
C ALA A 523 14.43 23.98 -40.83
N PRO A 524 13.55 23.90 -41.84
CA PRO A 524 12.56 24.95 -42.13
C PRO A 524 11.47 25.10 -41.05
#